data_AF-C5IJH9-F1
#
_entry.id   AF-C5IJH9-F1
#
_cell.length_a   1.000
_cell.length_b   1.000
_cell.length_c   1.000
_cell.angle_alpha   90.00
_cell.angle_beta   90.00
_cell.angle_gamma   90.00
#
_symmetry.space_group_name_H-M   'P 1'
#
loop_
_entity.id
_entity.type
_entity.pdbx_description
1 polymer ?
#
loop_
_entity_poly.entity_id
_entity_poly.type
_entity_poly.pdbx_seq_one_letter_code
_entity_poly.pdbx_strand_id
1 'polypeptide(L)'
;CKVFFKRAVEGQHNYLCAGRNDCIIDKIRRKNCPACRVRKCLQAGMNLGARKSKKLGKLKGVSEDVQGSKDGQTATGGVGGGYLSSEKELTASAANALVPHGPGVVTPFLPPSICSVLELIEPEDVYSGYDNTHPDTADHMLSSLNRLAGKQMVRMVKWAKVLPGFRSLPIEDQI
;
A
#
# COMPACT_ATOMS: atom_id res chain seq x y z
N CYS A 1 34.44 -1.56 7.36
CA CYS A 1 33.02 -1.41 6.92
C CYS A 1 32.46 -2.67 6.25
N LYS A 2 33.30 -3.54 5.66
CA LYS A 2 32.91 -4.83 5.04
C LYS A 2 31.88 -5.67 5.82
N VAL A 3 32.19 -6.08 7.06
CA VAL A 3 31.30 -6.92 7.88
C VAL A 3 29.99 -6.19 8.23
N PHE A 4 30.08 -4.90 8.57
CA PHE A 4 28.92 -4.06 8.85
C PHE A 4 27.99 -3.98 7.62
N PHE A 5 28.54 -3.72 6.44
CA PHE A 5 27.77 -3.57 5.20
C PHE A 5 27.03 -4.87 4.84
N LYS A 6 27.70 -6.02 4.96
CA LYS A 6 27.06 -7.33 4.74
C LYS A 6 25.82 -7.50 5.62
N ARG A 7 25.96 -7.29 6.93
CA ARG A 7 24.84 -7.40 7.90
C ARG A 7 23.76 -6.35 7.69
N ALA A 8 24.15 -5.13 7.30
CA ALA A 8 23.22 -4.03 7.10
C ALA A 8 22.32 -4.21 5.88
N VAL A 9 22.81 -4.91 4.84
CA VAL A 9 22.06 -5.14 3.60
C VAL A 9 21.35 -6.50 3.60
N GLU A 10 21.94 -7.53 4.23
CA GLU A 10 21.28 -8.85 4.39
C GLU A 10 20.25 -8.86 5.53
N GLY A 11 20.45 -8.04 6.57
CA GLY A 11 19.48 -7.88 7.65
C GLY A 11 18.39 -6.89 7.27
N GLN A 12 17.15 -7.17 7.66
CA GLN A 12 16.02 -6.23 7.56
C GLN A 12 16.13 -5.12 8.63
N HIS A 13 17.22 -4.37 8.63
CA HIS A 13 17.46 -3.29 9.58
C HIS A 13 17.09 -1.94 8.96
N ASN A 14 16.04 -1.31 9.49
CA ASN A 14 15.64 0.05 9.14
C ASN A 14 16.47 1.08 9.94
N TYR A 15 17.66 1.42 9.43
CA TYR A 15 18.50 2.43 10.06
C TYR A 15 17.99 3.85 9.77
N LEU A 16 17.58 4.56 10.82
CA LEU A 16 17.23 5.98 10.76
C LEU A 16 18.37 6.86 11.26
N CYS A 17 18.57 8.01 10.62
CA CYS A 17 19.51 9.02 11.08
C CYS A 17 18.81 9.98 12.05
N ALA A 18 19.41 10.25 13.21
CA ALA A 18 18.89 11.22 14.18
C ALA A 18 19.15 12.70 13.79
N GLY A 19 19.82 12.96 12.66
CA GLY A 19 20.17 14.30 12.19
C GLY A 19 19.83 14.52 10.72
N ARG A 20 20.61 15.34 10.01
CA ARG A 20 20.34 15.72 8.60
C ARG A 20 20.80 14.71 7.55
N ASN A 21 20.99 13.45 7.93
CA ASN A 21 21.51 12.40 7.04
C ASN A 21 22.92 12.66 6.47
N ASP A 22 23.71 13.57 7.05
CA ASP A 22 25.03 13.98 6.57
C ASP A 22 26.17 13.66 7.57
N CYS A 23 25.91 12.83 8.58
CA CYS A 23 26.87 12.52 9.64
C CYS A 23 28.26 12.13 9.09
N ILE A 24 29.30 12.69 9.72
CA ILE A 24 30.68 12.38 9.40
C ILE A 24 31.01 10.98 9.93
N ILE A 25 31.54 10.11 9.06
CA ILE A 25 31.87 8.71 9.38
C ILE A 25 33.39 8.54 9.39
N ASP A 26 33.97 8.45 10.58
CA ASP A 26 35.39 8.19 10.81
C ASP A 26 35.61 6.95 11.72
N LYS A 27 36.85 6.68 12.15
CA LYS A 27 37.17 5.49 12.97
C LYS A 27 36.41 5.47 14.31
N ILE A 28 36.11 6.65 14.87
CA ILE A 28 35.54 6.83 16.21
C ILE A 28 34.00 6.91 16.12
N ARG A 29 33.47 7.79 15.26
CA ARG A 29 32.04 8.14 15.12
C ARG A 29 31.25 7.20 14.22
N ARG A 30 31.88 6.26 13.52
CA ARG A 30 31.18 5.28 12.67
C ARG A 30 30.16 4.40 13.40
N LYS A 31 30.18 4.34 14.74
CA LYS A 31 29.18 3.61 15.52
C LYS A 31 27.93 4.47 15.82
N ASN A 32 28.05 5.80 15.78
CA ASN A 32 26.99 6.74 16.18
C ASN A 32 25.83 6.80 15.18
N CYS A 33 26.10 6.56 13.88
CA CYS A 33 25.05 6.62 12.86
C CYS A 33 25.20 5.48 11.84
N PRO A 34 24.57 4.33 12.09
CA PRO A 34 24.51 3.22 11.13
C PRO A 34 23.90 3.62 9.79
N ALA A 35 22.87 4.49 9.79
CA ALA A 35 22.18 4.97 8.60
C ALA A 35 23.14 5.72 7.65
N CYS A 36 23.86 6.73 8.16
CA CYS A 36 24.85 7.45 7.36
C CYS A 36 26.03 6.57 6.94
N ARG A 37 26.38 5.60 7.78
CA ARG A 37 27.45 4.65 7.46
C ARG A 37 27.09 3.75 6.29
N VAL A 38 25.91 3.14 6.26
CA VAL A 38 25.50 2.26 5.15
C VAL A 38 25.37 3.07 3.85
N ARG A 39 24.80 4.29 3.92
CA ARG A 39 24.68 5.17 2.76
C ARG A 39 26.04 5.54 2.16
N LYS A 40 27.02 5.91 2.98
CA LYS A 40 28.39 6.17 2.51
C LYS A 40 29.07 4.91 1.96
N CYS A 41 28.78 3.72 2.50
CA CYS A 41 29.28 2.46 1.93
C CYS A 41 28.73 2.23 0.51
N LEU A 42 27.44 2.47 0.29
CA LEU A 42 26.80 2.39 -1.03
C LEU A 42 27.37 3.43 -2.01
N GLN A 43 27.53 4.68 -1.56
CA GLN A 43 28.12 5.76 -2.37
C GLN A 43 29.58 5.46 -2.77
N ALA A 44 30.32 4.74 -1.92
CA ALA A 44 31.66 4.24 -2.24
C ALA A 44 31.66 3.01 -3.16
N GLY A 45 30.50 2.58 -3.68
CA GLY A 45 30.36 1.45 -4.61
C GLY A 45 30.35 0.08 -3.96
N MET A 46 30.21 -0.03 -2.63
CA MET A 46 30.05 -1.33 -1.98
C MET A 46 28.73 -1.97 -2.43
N ASN A 47 28.80 -3.20 -2.92
CA ASN A 47 27.65 -3.99 -3.33
C ASN A 47 27.85 -5.45 -2.90
N LEU A 48 26.75 -6.18 -2.69
CA LEU A 48 26.80 -7.62 -2.38
C LEU A 48 27.01 -8.49 -3.64
N GLY A 49 26.84 -7.89 -4.82
CA GLY A 49 26.68 -8.57 -6.10
C GLY A 49 27.89 -8.55 -7.03
N ALA A 50 29.11 -8.34 -6.53
CA ALA A 50 30.33 -8.31 -7.36
C ALA A 50 30.73 -9.68 -7.97
N ARG A 51 29.76 -10.57 -8.23
CA ARG A 51 29.89 -11.70 -9.15
C ARG A 51 29.18 -11.32 -10.46
N LYS A 52 29.95 -10.70 -11.36
CA LYS A 52 29.85 -10.84 -12.82
C LYS A 52 28.50 -10.48 -13.48
N SER A 53 28.14 -9.20 -13.51
CA SER A 53 27.29 -8.68 -14.61
C SER A 53 28.19 -8.31 -15.79
N LYS A 54 28.42 -9.27 -16.71
CA LYS A 54 29.07 -9.01 -18.01
C LYS A 54 27.97 -8.91 -19.07
N LYS A 55 28.01 -7.81 -19.85
CA LYS A 55 27.24 -7.49 -21.09
C LYS A 55 25.87 -6.81 -20.81
N LEU A 56 25.76 -5.49 -20.80
CA LEU A 56 25.81 -4.45 -21.85
C LEU A 56 24.50 -4.25 -22.63
N GLY A 57 23.93 -3.06 -22.45
CA GLY A 57 22.98 -2.37 -23.35
C GLY A 57 22.74 -0.96 -22.78
N LYS A 58 23.72 -0.06 -22.85
CA LYS A 58 23.90 0.96 -23.91
C LYS A 58 22.68 1.89 -24.04
N LEU A 59 22.67 2.99 -23.28
CA LEU A 59 22.38 4.31 -23.83
C LEU A 59 23.29 5.35 -23.15
N LYS A 60 23.86 6.20 -24.00
CA LYS A 60 24.89 7.22 -23.82
C LYS A 60 24.19 8.58 -23.88
N GLY A 61 24.49 9.48 -22.95
CA GLY A 61 23.99 10.86 -22.97
C GLY A 61 24.30 11.64 -21.69
N VAL A 62 25.52 12.15 -21.61
CA VAL A 62 26.06 13.24 -20.76
C VAL A 62 25.59 14.58 -21.41
N SER A 63 25.19 15.69 -20.77
CA SER A 63 25.74 16.60 -19.73
C SER A 63 24.59 17.49 -19.19
N GLU A 64 24.51 17.83 -17.89
CA GLU A 64 24.94 19.10 -17.24
C GLU A 64 24.37 20.40 -17.85
N ASP A 65 23.57 21.17 -17.07
CA ASP A 65 23.97 22.52 -16.61
C ASP A 65 22.98 23.18 -15.62
N VAL A 66 23.47 24.26 -15.00
CA VAL A 66 23.09 24.90 -13.73
C VAL A 66 22.31 26.24 -13.92
N GLN A 67 21.43 26.59 -12.96
CA GLN A 67 20.95 27.93 -12.54
C GLN A 67 20.02 28.80 -13.44
N GLY A 68 19.03 29.46 -12.83
CA GLY A 68 18.57 30.80 -13.28
C GLY A 68 17.07 31.10 -13.15
N SER A 69 16.73 32.33 -12.72
CA SER A 69 15.41 32.80 -12.28
C SER A 69 14.66 33.65 -13.34
N LYS A 70 13.32 33.71 -13.19
CA LYS A 70 12.30 34.73 -13.62
C LYS A 70 11.48 34.60 -14.93
N ASP A 71 10.15 34.60 -14.67
CA ASP A 71 8.99 35.24 -15.31
C ASP A 71 8.38 34.76 -16.66
N GLY A 72 7.07 34.46 -16.63
CA GLY A 72 6.11 34.74 -17.72
C GLY A 72 5.23 33.59 -18.26
N GLN A 73 3.96 33.56 -17.80
CA GLN A 73 2.67 33.11 -18.45
C GLN A 73 2.75 32.40 -19.83
N THR A 74 2.01 31.32 -20.17
CA THR A 74 0.55 31.13 -20.15
C THR A 74 0.17 29.68 -20.58
N ALA A 75 -0.88 29.14 -19.95
CA ALA A 75 -1.98 28.30 -20.46
C ALA A 75 -1.80 26.91 -21.14
N THR A 76 -2.63 25.98 -20.61
CA THR A 76 -3.35 24.84 -21.22
C THR A 76 -2.82 23.41 -21.11
N GLY A 77 -3.71 22.52 -20.63
CA GLY A 77 -3.93 21.21 -21.24
C GLY A 77 -3.31 20.04 -20.50
N GLY A 78 -4.10 19.35 -19.69
CA GLY A 78 -3.67 18.25 -18.82
C GLY A 78 -3.29 16.97 -19.56
N VAL A 79 -2.32 16.26 -18.99
CA VAL A 79 -2.05 14.85 -19.25
C VAL A 79 -1.56 14.20 -17.95
N GLY A 80 -2.38 13.32 -17.40
CA GLY A 80 -2.00 12.33 -16.39
C GLY A 80 -2.97 11.18 -16.58
N GLY A 81 -2.59 9.93 -16.65
CA GLY A 81 -1.33 9.24 -16.37
C GLY A 81 -1.77 7.79 -16.27
N GLY A 82 -1.30 6.94 -17.18
CA GLY A 82 -1.73 5.55 -17.26
C GLY A 82 -1.40 4.80 -15.97
N TYR A 83 -2.44 4.34 -15.27
CA TYR A 83 -2.31 3.31 -14.26
C TYR A 83 -2.40 1.94 -14.94
N LEU A 84 -1.34 1.16 -14.79
CA LEU A 84 -1.23 -0.20 -15.28
C LEU A 84 -2.18 -1.11 -14.48
N SER A 85 -3.18 -1.67 -15.16
CA SER A 85 -4.03 -2.74 -14.66
C SER A 85 -3.19 -3.99 -14.35
N SER A 86 -3.25 -4.45 -13.09
CA SER A 86 -2.78 -5.77 -12.68
C SER A 86 -3.92 -6.48 -11.96
N GLU A 87 -4.95 -6.86 -12.71
CA GLU A 87 -6.15 -7.56 -12.19
C GLU A 87 -6.29 -9.00 -12.71
N LYS A 88 -5.21 -9.59 -13.27
CA LYS A 88 -5.32 -10.84 -14.04
C LYS A 88 -4.82 -12.14 -13.40
N GLU A 89 -4.47 -12.15 -12.12
CA GLU A 89 -3.79 -13.30 -11.49
C GLU A 89 -4.57 -14.00 -10.36
N LEU A 90 -5.89 -13.83 -10.27
CA LEU A 90 -6.72 -14.51 -9.25
C LEU A 90 -7.88 -15.35 -9.81
N THR A 91 -8.19 -15.26 -11.11
CA THR A 91 -9.38 -15.91 -11.71
C THR A 91 -9.08 -17.16 -12.55
N ALA A 92 -7.81 -17.45 -12.85
CA ALA A 92 -7.46 -18.56 -13.75
C ALA A 92 -7.53 -19.96 -13.11
N SER A 93 -7.44 -20.06 -11.77
CA SER A 93 -7.27 -21.35 -11.09
C SER A 93 -8.58 -22.07 -10.72
N ALA A 94 -9.71 -21.39 -10.77
CA ALA A 94 -11.00 -21.93 -10.30
C ALA A 94 -11.95 -22.41 -11.41
N ALA A 95 -11.67 -22.08 -12.69
CA ALA A 95 -12.54 -22.42 -13.82
C ALA A 95 -12.62 -23.93 -14.15
N ASN A 96 -11.83 -24.77 -13.48
CA ASN A 96 -11.74 -26.22 -13.74
C ASN A 96 -12.46 -27.09 -12.69
N ALA A 97 -13.14 -26.51 -11.69
CA ALA A 97 -13.90 -27.29 -10.73
C ALA A 97 -15.26 -27.70 -11.32
N LEU A 98 -15.53 -29.00 -11.44
CA LEU A 98 -16.84 -29.55 -11.83
C LEU A 98 -17.57 -30.00 -10.57
N VAL A 99 -18.82 -29.57 -10.38
CA VAL A 99 -19.68 -30.02 -9.28
C VAL A 99 -20.76 -30.97 -9.82
N PRO A 100 -20.89 -32.21 -9.30
CA PRO A 100 -21.97 -33.11 -9.72
C PRO A 100 -23.31 -32.67 -9.10
N HIS A 101 -24.30 -32.32 -9.93
CA HIS A 101 -25.67 -32.00 -9.48
C HIS A 101 -26.69 -33.14 -9.74
N GLY A 102 -26.23 -34.31 -10.19
CA GLY A 102 -27.07 -35.48 -10.46
C GLY A 102 -26.49 -36.37 -11.55
N PRO A 103 -27.15 -37.49 -11.89
CA PRO A 103 -26.67 -38.38 -12.93
C PRO A 103 -26.76 -37.70 -14.30
N GLY A 104 -25.60 -37.40 -14.90
CA GLY A 104 -25.49 -36.97 -16.30
C GLY A 104 -25.37 -35.47 -16.55
N VAL A 105 -25.43 -34.60 -15.53
CA VAL A 105 -25.25 -33.15 -15.69
C VAL A 105 -24.00 -32.69 -14.93
N VAL A 106 -22.95 -32.37 -15.69
CA VAL A 106 -21.76 -31.69 -15.18
C VAL A 106 -21.80 -30.24 -15.64
N THR A 107 -21.82 -29.30 -14.69
CA THR A 107 -21.80 -27.87 -14.96
C THR A 107 -20.51 -27.29 -14.41
N PRO A 108 -19.79 -26.41 -15.15
CA PRO A 108 -18.60 -25.75 -14.62
C PRO A 108 -18.99 -24.88 -13.41
N PHE A 109 -18.31 -25.10 -12.27
CA PHE A 109 -18.43 -24.25 -11.10
C PHE A 109 -17.68 -22.96 -11.38
N LEU A 110 -18.42 -21.93 -11.77
CA LEU A 110 -17.88 -20.58 -11.84
C LEU A 110 -17.97 -19.99 -10.43
N PRO A 111 -16.84 -19.71 -9.74
CA PRO A 111 -16.91 -18.98 -8.49
C PRO A 111 -17.58 -17.61 -8.76
N PRO A 112 -18.42 -17.12 -7.84
CA PRO A 112 -19.04 -15.81 -8.00
C PRO A 112 -17.95 -14.75 -8.14
N SER A 113 -18.19 -13.75 -8.99
CA SER A 113 -17.30 -12.60 -9.11
C SER A 113 -17.21 -11.89 -7.76
N ILE A 114 -16.10 -11.19 -7.51
CA ILE A 114 -15.95 -10.40 -6.29
C ILE A 114 -17.09 -9.38 -6.14
N CYS A 115 -17.54 -8.76 -7.24
CA CYS A 115 -18.67 -7.83 -7.24
C CYS A 115 -19.97 -8.49 -6.74
N SER A 116 -20.27 -9.70 -7.24
CA SER A 116 -21.46 -10.45 -6.82
C SER A 116 -21.42 -10.81 -5.33
N VAL A 117 -20.23 -11.14 -4.81
CA VAL A 117 -20.06 -11.39 -3.37
C VAL A 117 -20.26 -10.11 -2.56
N LEU A 118 -19.72 -8.97 -3.01
CA LEU A 118 -19.82 -7.68 -2.33
C LEU A 118 -21.26 -7.17 -2.26
N GLU A 119 -22.04 -7.31 -3.35
CA GLU A 119 -23.47 -7.00 -3.39
C GLU A 119 -24.26 -7.86 -2.39
N LEU A 120 -23.92 -9.14 -2.27
CA LEU A 120 -24.63 -10.06 -1.37
C LEU A 120 -24.39 -9.75 0.12
N ILE A 121 -23.20 -9.26 0.46
CA ILE A 121 -22.83 -8.97 1.86
C ILE A 121 -23.11 -7.51 2.25
N GLU A 122 -23.65 -6.68 1.37
CA GLU A 122 -23.84 -5.25 1.62
C GLU A 122 -24.61 -5.01 2.94
N PRO A 123 -24.14 -4.13 3.84
CA PRO A 123 -24.81 -3.91 5.11
C PRO A 123 -26.15 -3.21 4.91
N GLU A 124 -27.18 -3.67 5.61
CA GLU A 124 -28.48 -2.99 5.64
C GLU A 124 -28.36 -1.58 6.20
N ASP A 125 -29.11 -0.66 5.59
CA ASP A 125 -29.21 0.73 5.99
C ASP A 125 -29.56 0.91 7.47
N VAL A 126 -29.06 2.00 8.03
CA VAL A 126 -29.23 2.34 9.43
C VAL A 126 -29.77 3.73 9.55
N TYR A 127 -30.86 3.85 10.28
CA TYR A 127 -31.45 5.14 10.55
C TYR A 127 -30.94 5.71 11.88
N SER A 128 -30.68 7.03 11.87
CA SER A 128 -30.29 7.79 13.06
C SER A 128 -31.36 7.74 14.15
N GLY A 129 -32.62 7.55 13.77
CA GLY A 129 -33.77 7.74 14.64
C GLY A 129 -33.81 9.18 15.14
N TYR A 130 -33.58 10.13 14.22
CA TYR A 130 -33.59 11.56 14.52
C TYR A 130 -35.01 11.99 14.89
N ASP A 131 -35.14 12.69 16.02
CA ASP A 131 -36.41 13.24 16.48
C ASP A 131 -36.54 14.70 16.06
N ASN A 132 -37.39 14.96 15.06
CA ASN A 132 -37.65 16.31 14.54
C ASN A 132 -38.59 17.14 15.43
N THR A 133 -39.05 16.60 16.56
CA THR A 133 -39.86 17.37 17.53
C THR A 133 -39.01 18.29 18.40
N HIS A 134 -37.70 18.05 18.45
CA HIS A 134 -36.73 18.83 19.21
C HIS A 134 -36.15 19.95 18.34
N PRO A 135 -35.73 21.08 18.94
CA PRO A 135 -35.09 22.15 18.18
C PRO A 135 -33.78 21.67 17.54
N ASP A 136 -33.57 22.03 16.27
CA ASP A 136 -32.37 21.72 15.46
C ASP A 136 -31.14 22.49 15.94
N THR A 137 -30.69 22.17 17.14
CA THR A 137 -29.44 22.67 17.71
C THR A 137 -28.26 21.83 17.21
N ALA A 138 -27.08 22.45 17.10
CA ALA A 138 -25.87 21.75 16.67
C ALA A 138 -25.56 20.53 17.55
N ASP A 139 -25.72 20.66 18.87
CA ASP A 139 -25.47 19.58 19.81
C ASP A 139 -26.43 18.38 19.62
N HIS A 140 -27.70 18.65 19.34
CA HIS A 140 -28.69 17.60 19.08
C HIS A 140 -28.42 16.85 17.77
N MET A 141 -28.07 17.58 16.72
CA MET A 141 -27.69 17.00 15.43
C MET A 141 -26.41 16.16 15.56
N LEU A 142 -25.37 16.70 16.19
CA LEU A 142 -24.10 15.99 16.41
C LEU A 142 -24.30 14.74 17.27
N SER A 143 -25.11 14.82 18.33
CA SER A 143 -25.44 13.66 19.16
C SER A 143 -26.15 12.57 18.36
N SER A 144 -27.07 12.95 17.48
CA SER A 144 -27.79 12.02 16.61
C SER A 144 -26.90 11.41 15.53
N LEU A 145 -25.99 12.20 14.94
CA LEU A 145 -24.98 11.73 13.99
C LEU A 145 -23.99 10.78 14.65
N ASN A 146 -23.48 11.11 15.85
CA ASN A 146 -22.58 10.24 16.61
C ASN A 146 -23.25 8.92 16.97
N ARG A 147 -24.54 8.96 17.35
CA ARG A 147 -25.33 7.75 17.59
C ARG A 147 -25.47 6.91 16.33
N LEU A 148 -25.74 7.52 15.17
CA LEU A 148 -25.78 6.84 13.89
C LEU A 148 -24.42 6.22 13.53
N ALA A 149 -23.34 6.99 13.65
CA ALA A 149 -21.97 6.55 13.38
C ALA A 149 -21.59 5.34 14.22
N GLY A 150 -21.95 5.32 15.52
CA GLY A 150 -21.75 4.17 16.38
C GLY A 150 -22.48 2.91 15.88
N LYS A 151 -23.73 3.04 15.43
CA LYS A 151 -24.48 1.91 14.84
C LYS A 151 -23.87 1.44 13.52
N GLN A 152 -23.40 2.36 12.68
CA GLN A 152 -22.74 2.06 11.42
C GLN A 152 -21.40 1.35 11.63
N MET A 153 -20.61 1.78 12.61
CA MET A 153 -19.33 1.16 12.95
C MET A 153 -19.49 -0.33 13.29
N VAL A 154 -20.51 -0.68 14.10
CA VAL A 154 -20.79 -2.09 14.44
C VAL A 154 -21.14 -2.90 13.19
N ARG A 155 -21.87 -2.33 12.22
CA ARG A 155 -22.16 -3.00 10.95
C ARG A 155 -20.92 -3.15 10.09
N MET A 156 -20.10 -2.11 9.99
CA MET A 156 -18.83 -2.16 9.24
C MET A 156 -17.90 -3.24 9.77
N VAL A 157 -17.79 -3.40 11.09
CA VAL A 157 -16.98 -4.49 11.69
C VAL A 157 -17.55 -5.87 11.34
N LYS A 158 -18.87 -6.05 11.38
CA LYS A 158 -19.51 -7.31 10.99
C LYS A 158 -19.34 -7.60 9.49
N TRP A 159 -19.44 -6.57 8.67
CA TRP A 159 -19.25 -6.62 7.23
C TRP A 159 -17.81 -6.98 6.86
N ALA A 160 -16.82 -6.31 7.45
CA ALA A 160 -15.41 -6.62 7.24
C ALA A 160 -15.09 -8.08 7.57
N LYS A 161 -15.70 -8.63 8.63
CA LYS A 161 -15.56 -10.04 9.00
C LYS A 161 -16.08 -11.02 7.94
N VAL A 162 -16.96 -10.63 7.03
CA VAL A 162 -17.47 -11.50 5.96
C VAL A 162 -16.83 -11.22 4.60
N LEU A 163 -15.93 -10.23 4.52
CA LEU A 163 -15.13 -10.00 3.32
C LEU A 163 -14.19 -11.18 3.04
N PRO A 164 -14.15 -11.68 1.78
CA PRO A 164 -13.18 -12.69 1.38
C PRO A 164 -11.74 -12.26 1.68
N GLY A 165 -10.99 -13.09 2.43
CA GLY A 165 -9.59 -12.84 2.77
C GLY A 165 -9.33 -11.91 3.96
N PHE A 166 -10.34 -11.23 4.51
CA PHE A 166 -10.11 -10.33 5.66
C PHE A 166 -9.68 -11.08 6.93
N ARG A 167 -10.33 -12.22 7.23
CA ARG A 167 -10.01 -13.03 8.41
C ARG A 167 -8.64 -13.72 8.37
N SER A 168 -8.01 -13.80 7.20
CA SER A 168 -6.66 -14.36 7.08
C SER A 168 -5.55 -13.37 7.40
N LEU A 169 -5.89 -12.08 7.54
CA LEU A 169 -4.92 -11.07 7.97
C LEU A 169 -4.57 -11.24 9.46
N PRO A 170 -3.36 -10.84 9.90
CA PRO A 170 -3.04 -10.71 11.32
C PRO A 170 -4.07 -9.84 12.05
N ILE A 171 -4.31 -10.10 13.34
CA ILE A 171 -5.32 -9.36 14.10
C ILE A 171 -4.98 -7.87 14.19
N GLU A 172 -3.69 -7.53 14.20
CA GLU A 172 -3.18 -6.16 14.20
C GLU A 172 -3.53 -5.40 12.93
N ASP A 173 -3.64 -6.10 11.79
CA ASP A 173 -4.01 -5.52 10.50
C ASP A 173 -5.54 -5.49 10.30
N GLN A 174 -6.31 -6.16 11.17
CA GLN A 174 -7.78 -6.14 11.18
C GLN A 174 -8.38 -5.05 12.09
N ILE A 175 -7.60 -4.48 13.01
CA ILE A 175 -8.01 -3.44 13.97
C ILE A 175 -7.86 -2.05 13.37
#